data_AF-X0QUB0-F1
#
_entry.id   AF-X0QUB0-F1
#
_cell.length_a   1.000
_cell.length_b   1.000
_cell.length_c   1.000
_cell.angle_alpha   90.00
_cell.angle_beta   90.00
_cell.angle_gamma   90.00
#
_symmetry.space_group_name_H-M   'P 1'
#
loop_
_entity.id
_entity.type
_entity.pdbx_description
1 polymer ?
#
loop_
_entity_poly.entity_id
_entity_poly.type
_entity_poly.pdbx_seq_one_letter_code
_entity_poly.pdbx_strand_id
1 'polypeptide(L)'
;MLSKKQEKWLKEGRGQGEFADYKPWIKISDISSSGRSHRVFGHKTRRTHHLMSDLELATFLFLEWSTEVIDIREQFPLKFVDTLKIAEDMQVKHPAIRGKTHVMTSDFYVVSSNKKLSQFVLQAKYSKDLMMPRTLEKLEIERRYWHSKYISWQIITEKDIPIAVQNNIKWLYPETTPNRSIDTQDSLNFYAKEFTKYPEKKHYRCVQRY
;
A
#
# COMPACT_ATOMS: atom_id res chain seq x y z
N MET A 1 -0.13 23.51 11.71
CA MET A 1 0.44 23.88 10.40
C MET A 1 1.25 22.70 9.85
N LEU A 2 1.39 22.60 8.53
CA LEU A 2 2.21 21.58 7.89
C LEU A 2 3.71 21.85 8.12
N SER A 3 4.54 20.82 7.98
CA SER A 3 5.99 21.00 7.99
C SER A 3 6.49 21.56 6.65
N LYS A 4 7.64 22.27 6.64
CA LYS A 4 8.30 22.73 5.40
C LYS A 4 8.48 21.60 4.36
N LYS A 5 8.73 20.36 4.82
CA LYS A 5 8.84 19.18 3.95
C LYS A 5 7.51 18.85 3.26
N GLN A 6 6.41 18.84 4.02
CA GLN A 6 5.06 18.59 3.50
C GLN A 6 4.57 19.72 2.58
N GLU A 7 4.92 20.98 2.88
CA GLU A 7 4.62 22.11 1.99
C GLU A 7 5.34 21.97 0.64
N LYS A 8 6.59 21.50 0.64
CA LYS A 8 7.32 21.17 -0.59
C LYS A 8 6.60 20.06 -1.37
N TRP A 9 6.18 19.00 -0.71
CA TRP A 9 5.44 17.89 -1.34
C TRP A 9 4.13 18.35 -1.99
N LEU A 10 3.41 19.29 -1.38
CA LEU A 10 2.24 19.91 -2.00
C LEU A 10 2.60 20.63 -3.29
N LYS A 11 3.69 21.43 -3.28
CA LYS A 11 4.18 22.14 -4.48
C LYS A 11 4.64 21.19 -5.59
N GLU A 12 5.12 20.00 -5.23
CA GLU A 12 5.49 18.92 -6.17
C GLU A 12 4.27 18.20 -6.79
N GLY A 13 3.06 18.49 -6.31
CA GLY A 13 1.81 17.86 -6.74
C GLY A 13 1.62 16.45 -6.18
N ARG A 14 2.22 16.12 -5.03
CA ARG A 14 2.01 14.81 -4.41
C ARG A 14 0.57 14.64 -3.93
N GLY A 15 0.02 13.45 -4.13
CA GLY A 15 -1.39 13.13 -3.95
C GLY A 15 -2.28 13.48 -5.13
N GLN A 16 -1.74 14.08 -6.19
CA GLN A 16 -2.48 14.48 -7.38
C GLN A 16 -2.11 13.60 -8.57
N GLY A 17 -2.96 13.63 -9.60
CA GLY A 17 -2.84 12.81 -10.79
C GLY A 17 -3.60 11.48 -10.69
N GLU A 18 -3.61 10.77 -11.80
CA GLU A 18 -4.24 9.46 -11.99
C GLU A 18 -3.30 8.60 -12.84
N PHE A 19 -3.43 7.28 -12.75
CA PHE A 19 -2.63 6.34 -13.54
C PHE A 19 -1.12 6.65 -13.47
N ALA A 20 -0.49 6.96 -14.60
CA ALA A 20 0.93 7.21 -14.74
C ALA A 20 1.38 8.53 -14.11
N ASP A 21 0.45 9.49 -14.03
CA ASP A 21 0.72 10.85 -13.53
C ASP A 21 0.53 10.96 -12.01
N TYR A 22 -0.08 9.95 -11.38
CA TYR A 22 -0.27 9.96 -9.94
C TYR A 22 1.08 9.93 -9.19
N LYS A 23 1.22 10.84 -8.23
CA LYS A 23 2.39 10.94 -7.37
C LYS A 23 2.01 10.56 -5.93
N PRO A 24 2.51 9.45 -5.36
CA PRO A 24 2.19 9.08 -3.99
C PRO A 24 2.69 10.14 -2.99
N TRP A 25 1.97 10.31 -1.88
CA TRP A 25 2.36 11.27 -0.85
C TRP A 25 3.72 10.93 -0.24
N ILE A 26 3.88 9.65 0.11
CA ILE A 26 5.09 9.09 0.70
C ILE A 26 5.80 8.24 -0.36
N LYS A 27 7.09 8.48 -0.56
CA LYS A 27 7.96 7.60 -1.35
C LYS A 27 8.94 6.90 -0.41
N ILE A 28 9.50 5.78 -0.86
CA ILE A 28 10.49 5.02 -0.10
C ILE A 28 11.70 5.89 0.30
N SER A 29 12.12 6.81 -0.56
CA SER A 29 13.20 7.76 -0.27
C SER A 29 12.90 8.74 0.86
N ASP A 30 11.64 8.87 1.29
CA ASP A 30 11.21 9.82 2.32
C ASP A 30 11.23 9.24 3.73
N ILE A 31 11.36 7.92 3.86
CA ILE A 31 11.33 7.20 5.14
C ILE A 31 12.72 6.63 5.47
N SER A 32 13.07 6.67 6.75
CA SER A 32 14.33 6.12 7.28
C SER A 32 14.12 4.77 7.96
N SER A 33 13.07 4.02 7.59
CA SER A 33 12.67 2.80 8.29
C SER A 33 13.62 1.64 8.01
N SER A 34 13.79 0.78 9.02
CA SER A 34 14.48 -0.52 8.91
C SER A 34 13.65 -1.62 8.25
N GLY A 35 12.37 -1.36 7.94
CA GLY A 35 11.48 -2.31 7.31
C GLY A 35 11.75 -2.49 5.82
N ARG A 36 11.37 -3.66 5.29
CA ARG A 36 11.48 -3.98 3.87
C ARG A 36 10.45 -3.17 3.07
N SER A 37 10.91 -2.54 1.99
CA SER A 37 10.10 -1.73 1.08
C SER A 37 10.34 -2.16 -0.36
N HIS A 38 9.37 -1.86 -1.25
CA HIS A 38 9.34 -2.38 -2.61
C HIS A 38 9.02 -1.29 -3.62
N ARG A 39 9.79 -1.28 -4.73
CA ARG A 39 9.45 -0.54 -5.95
C ARG A 39 9.01 -1.55 -7.00
N VAL A 40 7.74 -1.49 -7.38
CA VAL A 40 7.16 -2.44 -8.35
C VAL A 40 6.49 -1.67 -9.46
N PHE A 41 6.70 -2.09 -10.71
CA PHE A 41 6.01 -1.50 -11.85
C PHE A 41 4.57 -2.00 -11.92
N GLY A 42 3.60 -1.08 -11.94
CA GLY A 42 2.20 -1.38 -12.20
C GLY A 42 1.91 -1.33 -13.68
N HIS A 43 1.43 -2.42 -14.26
CA HIS A 43 1.07 -2.49 -15.67
C HIS A 43 -0.24 -1.73 -15.94
N LYS A 44 -1.20 -1.76 -15.00
CA LYS A 44 -2.44 -0.98 -15.08
C LYS A 44 -2.18 0.52 -15.09
N THR A 45 -1.33 0.99 -14.18
CA THR A 45 -1.09 2.42 -13.97
C THR A 45 0.10 2.96 -14.76
N ARG A 46 0.91 2.09 -15.38
CA ARG A 46 2.11 2.45 -16.16
C ARG A 46 3.15 3.27 -15.39
N ARG A 47 3.29 3.03 -14.09
CA ARG A 47 4.30 3.69 -13.24
C ARG A 47 4.84 2.76 -12.17
N THR A 48 5.95 3.16 -11.56
CA THR A 48 6.48 2.48 -10.37
C THR A 48 5.69 2.90 -9.13
N HIS A 49 5.19 1.90 -8.40
CA HIS A 49 4.55 2.06 -7.09
C HIS A 49 5.58 2.01 -5.97
N HIS A 50 5.30 2.73 -4.88
CA HIS A 50 6.12 2.77 -3.68
C HIS A 50 5.40 2.11 -2.51
N LEU A 51 5.84 0.91 -2.13
CA LEU A 51 5.19 0.08 -1.11
C LEU A 51 6.12 -0.05 0.10
N MET A 52 5.61 0.20 1.29
CA MET A 52 6.39 0.36 2.52
C MET A 52 6.46 -0.92 3.37
N SER A 53 5.82 -2.01 2.93
CA SER A 53 5.82 -3.30 3.60
C SER A 53 5.54 -4.46 2.64
N ASP A 54 5.80 -5.69 3.09
CA ASP A 54 5.43 -6.90 2.35
C ASP A 54 3.92 -7.09 2.26
N LEU A 55 3.18 -6.65 3.29
CA LEU A 55 1.73 -6.69 3.26
C LEU A 55 1.19 -5.74 2.18
N GLU A 56 1.74 -4.53 2.07
CA GLU A 56 1.41 -3.61 0.97
C GLU A 56 1.78 -4.21 -0.39
N LEU A 57 2.94 -4.88 -0.51
CA LEU A 57 3.28 -5.61 -1.74
C LEU A 57 2.24 -6.68 -2.09
N ALA A 58 1.83 -7.50 -1.12
CA ALA A 58 0.82 -8.52 -1.34
C ALA A 58 -0.52 -7.92 -1.76
N THR A 59 -0.98 -6.88 -1.06
CA THR A 59 -2.21 -6.16 -1.40
C THR A 59 -2.13 -5.56 -2.80
N PHE A 60 -1.03 -4.90 -3.15
CA PHE A 60 -0.81 -4.33 -4.47
C PHE A 60 -0.90 -5.40 -5.57
N LEU A 61 -0.25 -6.56 -5.40
CA LEU A 61 -0.30 -7.64 -6.39
C LEU A 61 -1.72 -8.19 -6.59
N PHE A 62 -2.56 -8.24 -5.55
CA PHE A 62 -3.97 -8.60 -5.69
C PHE A 62 -4.75 -7.58 -6.51
N LEU A 63 -4.54 -6.29 -6.24
CA LEU A 63 -5.18 -5.21 -6.99
C LEU A 63 -4.73 -5.22 -8.45
N GLU A 64 -3.42 -5.40 -8.69
CA GLU A 64 -2.82 -5.45 -10.03
C GLU A 64 -3.29 -6.67 -10.83
N TRP A 65 -3.64 -7.78 -10.17
CA TRP A 65 -4.12 -8.97 -10.87
C TRP A 65 -5.63 -8.98 -11.11
N SER A 66 -6.40 -8.21 -10.33
CA SER A 66 -7.85 -8.09 -10.51
C SER A 66 -8.20 -7.47 -11.86
N THR A 67 -9.10 -8.11 -12.62
CA THR A 67 -9.58 -7.59 -13.90
C THR A 67 -10.50 -6.39 -13.76
N GLU A 68 -11.12 -6.20 -12.59
CA GLU A 68 -12.02 -5.07 -12.35
C GLU A 68 -11.27 -3.79 -11.95
N VAL A 69 -10.06 -3.91 -11.40
CA VAL A 69 -9.28 -2.74 -10.97
C VAL A 69 -8.73 -1.99 -12.19
N ILE A 70 -8.95 -0.67 -12.20
CA ILE A 70 -8.58 0.25 -13.28
C ILE A 70 -7.36 1.08 -12.85
N ASP A 71 -7.44 1.75 -11.71
CA ASP A 71 -6.37 2.60 -11.18
C ASP A 71 -6.08 2.27 -9.72
N ILE A 72 -4.81 2.41 -9.33
CA ILE A 72 -4.31 2.15 -7.99
C ILE A 72 -3.46 3.36 -7.61
N ARG A 73 -3.81 4.01 -6.51
CA ARG A 73 -3.13 5.19 -5.98
C ARG A 73 -2.68 4.91 -4.56
N GLU A 74 -1.42 4.54 -4.43
CA GLU A 74 -0.81 4.21 -3.15
C GLU A 74 -0.45 5.45 -2.34
N GLN A 75 -0.41 5.32 -1.01
CA GLN A 75 -0.05 6.40 -0.09
C GLN A 75 -0.88 7.67 -0.36
N PHE A 76 -2.19 7.51 -0.49
CA PHE A 76 -3.12 8.56 -0.87
C PHE A 76 -3.33 9.55 0.28
N PRO A 77 -2.97 10.83 0.13
CA PRO A 77 -3.03 11.78 1.24
C PRO A 77 -4.47 12.19 1.55
N LEU A 78 -4.78 12.21 2.84
CA LEU A 78 -6.05 12.72 3.34
C LEU A 78 -5.94 14.23 3.53
N LYS A 79 -7.01 14.95 3.23
CA LYS A 79 -7.06 16.40 3.39
C LYS A 79 -6.86 16.76 4.86
N PHE A 80 -5.74 17.43 5.13
CA PHE A 80 -5.23 17.68 6.49
C PHE A 80 -6.21 18.41 7.42
N VAL A 81 -6.97 19.38 6.90
CA VAL A 81 -7.95 20.14 7.69
C VAL A 81 -9.09 19.22 8.15
N ASP A 82 -9.56 18.33 7.27
CA ASP A 82 -10.64 17.39 7.58
C ASP A 82 -10.17 16.40 8.66
N THR A 83 -8.95 15.85 8.55
CA THR A 83 -8.44 14.89 9.55
C THR A 83 -8.15 15.54 10.90
N LEU A 84 -7.69 16.80 10.91
CA LEU A 84 -7.57 17.59 12.14
C LEU A 84 -8.92 17.77 12.83
N LYS A 85 -9.95 18.13 12.07
CA LYS A 85 -11.29 18.32 12.62
C LYS A 85 -11.86 17.03 13.20
N ILE A 86 -11.70 15.92 12.47
CA ILE A 86 -12.12 14.60 12.94
C ILE A 86 -11.40 14.22 14.24
N ALA A 87 -10.09 14.45 14.34
CA ALA A 87 -9.33 14.14 15.56
C ALA A 87 -9.77 14.99 16.76
N GLU A 88 -10.06 16.28 16.54
CA GLU A 88 -10.62 17.19 17.55
C GLU A 88 -11.99 16.71 18.04
N ASP A 89 -12.90 16.39 17.12
CA ASP A 89 -14.26 15.91 17.44
C ASP A 89 -14.23 14.56 18.18
N MET A 90 -13.22 13.73 17.90
CA MET A 90 -12.96 12.47 18.61
C MET A 90 -12.24 12.66 19.95
N GLN A 91 -11.76 13.87 20.26
CA GLN A 91 -10.92 14.16 21.43
C GLN A 91 -9.63 13.32 21.49
N VAL A 92 -9.06 12.98 20.33
CA VAL A 92 -7.80 12.23 20.23
C VAL A 92 -6.68 13.08 19.65
N LYS A 93 -5.43 12.75 19.97
CA LYS A 93 -4.28 13.47 19.40
C LYS A 93 -4.16 13.17 17.92
N HIS A 94 -4.17 14.19 17.07
CA HIS A 94 -3.86 14.00 15.65
C HIS A 94 -2.45 13.42 15.45
N PRO A 95 -2.23 12.53 14.46
CA PRO A 95 -0.91 12.01 14.14
C PRO A 95 0.16 13.09 13.95
N ALA A 96 1.31 12.88 14.59
CA ALA A 96 2.48 13.75 14.51
C ALA A 96 3.77 12.91 14.53
N ILE A 97 4.77 13.35 13.76
CA ILE A 97 6.11 12.77 13.73
C ILE A 97 7.07 13.80 14.30
N ARG A 98 7.77 13.46 15.40
CA ARG A 98 8.71 14.37 16.10
C ARG A 98 8.08 15.72 16.42
N GLY A 99 6.85 15.70 16.94
CA GLY A 99 6.09 16.90 17.33
C GLY A 99 5.49 17.71 16.17
N LYS A 100 5.73 17.33 14.91
CA LYS A 100 5.14 18.00 13.75
C LYS A 100 3.98 17.19 13.20
N THR A 101 2.80 17.80 13.12
CA THR A 101 1.60 17.16 12.60
C THR A 101 1.83 16.72 11.16
N HIS A 102 1.50 15.46 10.88
CA HIS A 102 1.75 14.84 9.59
C HIS A 102 0.43 14.65 8.84
N VAL A 103 0.46 14.82 7.51
CA VAL A 103 -0.68 14.45 6.66
C VAL A 103 -0.86 12.94 6.75
N MET A 104 -2.06 12.51 7.10
CA MET A 104 -2.40 11.09 7.11
C MET A 104 -2.53 10.60 5.67
N THR A 105 -2.24 9.32 5.45
CA THR A 105 -2.38 8.66 4.17
C THR A 105 -3.16 7.37 4.33
N SER A 106 -3.92 7.01 3.31
CA SER A 106 -4.40 5.65 3.12
C SER A 106 -3.44 4.87 2.22
N ASP A 107 -3.21 3.60 2.52
CA ASP A 107 -2.22 2.80 1.79
C ASP A 107 -2.62 2.63 0.32
N PHE A 108 -3.90 2.38 0.01
CA PHE A 108 -4.40 2.29 -1.36
C PHE A 108 -5.77 2.94 -1.54
N TYR A 109 -5.85 3.92 -2.43
CA TYR A 109 -7.11 4.32 -3.05
C TYR A 109 -7.24 3.60 -4.40
N VAL A 110 -8.36 2.93 -4.63
CA VAL A 110 -8.56 2.06 -5.81
C VAL A 110 -9.78 2.52 -6.60
N VAL A 111 -9.63 2.57 -7.91
CA VAL A 111 -10.75 2.75 -8.87
C VAL A 111 -11.00 1.43 -9.58
N SER A 112 -12.27 1.05 -9.70
CA SER A 112 -12.70 -0.22 -10.29
C SER A 112 -13.84 -0.02 -11.29
N SER A 113 -13.94 -0.92 -12.28
CA SER A 113 -15.05 -0.99 -13.24
C SER A 113 -16.35 -1.52 -12.60
N ASN A 114 -16.29 -2.04 -11.38
CA ASN A 114 -17.45 -2.57 -10.68
C ASN A 114 -18.43 -1.45 -10.30
N LYS A 115 -19.65 -1.48 -10.85
CA LYS A 115 -20.66 -0.42 -10.62
C LYS A 115 -21.06 -0.25 -9.15
N LYS A 116 -20.97 -1.31 -8.33
CA LYS A 116 -21.32 -1.25 -6.91
C LYS A 116 -20.16 -0.79 -6.04
N LEU A 117 -18.93 -0.97 -6.51
CA LEU A 117 -17.71 -0.65 -5.78
C LEU A 117 -16.71 0.03 -6.72
N SER A 118 -17.13 1.14 -7.33
CA SER A 118 -16.33 1.83 -8.34
C SER A 118 -15.12 2.52 -7.74
N GLN A 119 -15.17 2.84 -6.45
CA GLN A 119 -14.08 3.42 -5.67
C GLN A 119 -14.08 2.81 -4.27
N PHE A 120 -12.90 2.45 -3.78
CA PHE A 120 -12.74 1.96 -2.42
C PHE A 120 -11.30 2.19 -1.93
N VAL A 121 -11.12 2.10 -0.63
CA VAL A 121 -9.85 2.35 0.04
C VAL A 121 -9.48 1.17 0.91
N LEU A 122 -8.21 0.76 0.83
CA LEU A 122 -7.63 -0.28 1.66
C LEU A 122 -6.51 0.30 2.52
N GLN A 123 -6.53 -0.04 3.81
CA GLN A 123 -5.45 0.23 4.75
C GLN A 123 -4.82 -1.10 5.18
N ALA A 124 -3.54 -1.31 4.84
CA ALA A 124 -2.78 -2.50 5.20
C ALA A 124 -2.26 -2.39 6.64
N LYS A 125 -2.65 -3.34 7.48
CA LYS A 125 -2.17 -3.43 8.87
C LYS A 125 -2.02 -4.88 9.30
N TYR A 126 -0.90 -5.18 9.95
CA TYR A 126 -0.76 -6.51 10.54
C TYR A 126 -1.73 -6.70 11.71
N SER A 127 -2.30 -7.88 11.83
CA SER A 127 -3.35 -8.15 12.82
C SER A 127 -2.87 -7.90 14.27
N LYS A 128 -1.58 -8.14 14.55
CA LYS A 128 -0.94 -7.83 15.84
C LYS A 128 -0.99 -6.34 16.20
N ASP A 129 -0.98 -5.46 15.20
CA ASP A 129 -0.93 -4.00 15.39
C ASP A 129 -2.33 -3.43 15.67
N LEU A 130 -3.38 -4.18 15.35
CA LEU A 130 -4.78 -3.79 15.58
C LEU A 130 -5.17 -3.85 17.06
N MET A 131 -4.35 -4.45 17.92
CA MET A 131 -4.55 -4.44 19.37
C MET A 131 -4.03 -3.17 20.05
N MET A 132 -3.27 -2.33 19.32
CA MET A 132 -2.66 -1.14 19.90
C MET A 132 -3.66 0.03 19.90
N PRO A 133 -3.99 0.65 21.06
CA PRO A 133 -4.96 1.75 21.13
C PRO A 133 -4.63 2.90 20.19
N ARG A 134 -3.34 3.28 20.13
CA ARG A 134 -2.89 4.37 19.25
C ARG A 134 -3.04 4.03 17.76
N THR A 135 -2.98 2.76 17.38
CA THR A 135 -3.25 2.33 16.00
C THR A 135 -4.73 2.47 15.68
N LEU A 136 -5.60 2.02 16.59
CA LEU A 136 -7.06 2.12 16.43
C LEU A 136 -7.54 3.57 16.33
N GLU A 137 -7.01 4.49 17.15
CA GLU A 137 -7.35 5.92 17.04
C GLU A 137 -7.06 6.49 15.64
N LYS A 138 -5.92 6.13 15.06
CA LYS A 138 -5.51 6.59 13.72
C LYS A 138 -6.42 6.00 12.64
N LEU A 139 -6.71 4.70 12.75
CA LEU A 139 -7.61 4.01 11.83
C LEU A 139 -9.03 4.58 11.89
N GLU A 140 -9.51 4.96 13.07
CA GLU A 140 -10.85 5.54 13.21
C GLU A 140 -10.94 6.94 12.59
N ILE A 141 -9.89 7.77 12.70
CA ILE A 141 -9.84 9.06 12.00
C ILE A 141 -9.96 8.85 10.48
N GLU A 142 -9.18 7.89 9.95
CA GLU A 142 -9.19 7.55 8.53
C GLU A 142 -10.55 6.98 8.07
N ARG A 143 -11.14 6.07 8.84
CA ARG A 143 -12.46 5.50 8.58
C ARG A 143 -13.53 6.60 8.50
N ARG A 144 -13.55 7.52 9.48
CA ARG A 144 -14.48 8.66 9.49
C ARG A 144 -14.26 9.60 8.29
N TYR A 145 -13.00 9.82 7.91
CA TYR A 145 -12.64 10.62 6.74
C TYR A 145 -13.27 10.05 5.47
N TRP A 146 -13.10 8.76 5.20
CA TRP A 146 -13.67 8.13 4.00
C TRP A 146 -15.18 7.96 4.05
N HIS A 147 -15.73 7.65 5.23
CA HIS A 147 -17.17 7.61 5.45
C HIS A 147 -17.83 8.96 5.11
N SER A 148 -17.20 10.08 5.47
CA SER A 148 -17.71 11.43 5.13
C SER A 148 -17.74 11.72 3.62
N LYS A 149 -17.03 10.91 2.82
CA LYS A 149 -16.96 11.01 1.36
C LYS A 149 -17.78 9.94 0.65
N TYR A 150 -18.52 9.11 1.41
CA TYR A 150 -19.30 8.00 0.88
C TYR A 150 -18.44 6.98 0.09
N ILE A 151 -17.18 6.80 0.48
CA ILE A 151 -16.26 5.83 -0.12
C ILE A 151 -16.01 4.70 0.88
N SER A 152 -16.13 3.46 0.39
CA SER A 152 -15.88 2.27 1.21
C SER A 152 -14.41 2.23 1.67
N TRP A 153 -14.20 1.98 2.96
CA TRP A 153 -12.87 1.86 3.56
C TRP A 153 -12.79 0.55 4.33
N GLN A 154 -11.70 -0.20 4.10
CA GLN A 154 -11.49 -1.50 4.71
C GLN A 154 -10.03 -1.67 5.16
N ILE A 155 -9.84 -2.45 6.22
CA ILE A 155 -8.52 -2.90 6.65
C ILE A 155 -8.23 -4.23 5.96
N ILE A 156 -7.02 -4.39 5.45
CA ILE A 156 -6.50 -5.67 4.98
C ILE A 156 -5.32 -6.09 5.86
N THR A 157 -5.32 -7.34 6.27
CA THR A 157 -4.31 -7.93 7.16
C THR A 157 -3.59 -9.07 6.47
N GLU A 158 -2.49 -9.54 7.07
CA GLU A 158 -1.78 -10.73 6.61
C GLU A 158 -2.64 -12.01 6.64
N LYS A 159 -3.75 -12.02 7.40
CA LYS A 159 -4.68 -13.14 7.46
C LYS A 159 -5.60 -13.22 6.25
N ASP A 160 -5.82 -12.09 5.57
CA ASP A 160 -6.62 -11.99 4.35
C ASP A 160 -5.82 -12.39 3.10
N ILE A 161 -4.50 -12.53 3.24
CA ILE A 161 -3.58 -12.93 2.18
C ILE A 161 -3.37 -14.45 2.22
N PRO A 162 -3.74 -15.20 1.17
CA PRO A 162 -3.45 -16.64 1.07
C PRO A 162 -1.97 -16.95 1.33
N ILE A 163 -1.72 -17.98 2.16
CA ILE A 163 -0.36 -18.40 2.54
C ILE A 163 0.52 -18.68 1.32
N ALA A 164 -0.06 -19.24 0.25
CA ALA A 164 0.65 -19.47 -1.01
C ALA A 164 1.21 -18.18 -1.61
N VAL A 165 0.45 -17.08 -1.58
CA VAL A 165 0.91 -15.77 -2.06
C VAL A 165 2.01 -15.21 -1.17
N GLN A 166 1.87 -15.33 0.15
CA GLN A 166 2.93 -14.93 1.08
C GLN A 166 4.24 -15.67 0.82
N ASN A 167 4.16 -16.98 0.58
CA ASN A 167 5.33 -17.81 0.26
C ASN A 167 5.93 -17.43 -1.10
N ASN A 168 5.10 -17.18 -2.11
CA ASN A 168 5.56 -16.73 -3.42
C ASN A 168 6.28 -15.38 -3.32
N ILE A 169 5.78 -14.44 -2.51
CA ILE A 169 6.45 -13.16 -2.26
C ILE A 169 7.80 -13.36 -1.58
N LYS A 170 7.88 -14.21 -0.55
CA LYS A 170 9.16 -14.53 0.10
C LYS A 170 10.18 -15.15 -0.87
N TRP A 171 9.70 -15.95 -1.81
CA TRP A 171 10.53 -16.60 -2.83
C TRP A 171 10.97 -15.65 -3.96
N LEU A 172 10.06 -14.79 -4.45
CA LEU A 172 10.35 -13.78 -5.47
C LEU A 172 11.18 -12.61 -4.93
N TYR A 173 10.96 -12.26 -3.66
CA TYR A 173 11.64 -11.17 -2.97
C TYR A 173 12.34 -11.73 -1.72
N PRO A 174 13.40 -12.54 -1.90
CA PRO A 174 14.17 -13.03 -0.77
C PRO A 174 14.85 -11.86 -0.05
N GLU A 175 15.12 -12.02 1.25
CA GLU A 175 15.85 -11.00 2.01
C GLU A 175 17.23 -10.78 1.39
N THR A 176 17.46 -9.57 0.88
CA THR A 176 18.78 -9.17 0.40
C THR A 176 19.67 -8.91 1.60
N THR A 177 20.60 -9.82 1.89
CA THR A 177 21.71 -9.51 2.78
C THR A 177 22.60 -8.46 2.09
N PRO A 178 23.18 -7.48 2.82
CA PRO A 178 23.95 -6.39 2.22
C PRO A 178 25.15 -6.82 1.36
N ASN A 179 25.56 -8.08 1.47
CA ASN A 179 26.75 -8.64 0.84
C ASN A 179 26.47 -9.52 -0.38
N ARG A 180 25.20 -9.60 -0.83
CA ARG A 180 24.83 -10.35 -2.03
C ARG A 180 24.60 -9.35 -3.15
N SER A 181 25.60 -9.16 -4.02
CA SER A 181 25.29 -8.68 -5.37
C SER A 181 24.29 -9.68 -5.93
N ILE A 182 23.08 -9.21 -6.23
CA ILE A 182 22.12 -10.02 -6.98
C ILE A 182 22.75 -10.16 -8.35
N ASP A 183 23.51 -11.22 -8.56
CA ASP A 183 23.84 -11.64 -9.91
C ASP A 183 22.51 -12.02 -10.56
N THR A 184 22.09 -11.18 -11.50
CA THR A 184 20.88 -11.36 -12.29
C THR A 184 20.89 -12.72 -12.97
N GLN A 185 22.06 -13.22 -13.38
CA GLN A 185 22.19 -14.52 -14.02
C GLN A 185 21.95 -15.66 -13.04
N ASP A 186 22.49 -15.59 -11.83
CA ASP A 186 22.24 -16.60 -10.80
C ASP A 186 20.78 -16.62 -10.36
N SER A 187 20.16 -15.45 -10.23
CA SER A 187 18.73 -15.34 -9.90
C SER A 187 17.87 -15.94 -11.02
N LEU A 188 18.16 -15.60 -12.28
CA LEU A 188 17.49 -16.18 -13.44
C LEU A 188 17.68 -17.70 -13.51
N ASN A 189 18.89 -18.19 -13.28
CA ASN A 189 19.19 -19.62 -13.27
C ASN A 189 18.46 -20.35 -12.14
N PHE A 190 18.39 -19.74 -10.95
CA PHE A 190 17.63 -20.25 -9.82
C PHE A 190 16.13 -20.35 -10.16
N TYR A 191 15.54 -19.27 -10.67
CA TYR A 191 14.13 -19.25 -11.05
C TYR A 191 13.84 -20.25 -12.19
N ALA A 192 14.68 -20.30 -13.23
CA ALA A 192 14.53 -21.24 -14.34
C ALA A 192 14.54 -22.69 -13.85
N LYS A 193 15.47 -23.06 -12.96
CA LYS A 193 15.53 -24.40 -12.36
C LYS A 193 14.24 -24.75 -11.61
N GLU A 194 13.74 -23.84 -10.78
CA GLU A 194 12.51 -24.07 -10.01
C GLU A 194 11.28 -24.19 -10.92
N PHE A 195 11.17 -23.38 -11.97
CA PHE A 195 10.08 -23.51 -12.96
C PHE A 195 10.16 -24.84 -13.73
N THR A 196 11.36 -25.31 -14.09
CA THR A 196 11.53 -26.62 -14.74
C THR A 196 11.25 -27.81 -13.83
N LYS A 197 11.35 -27.63 -12.51
CA LYS A 197 11.12 -28.71 -11.52
C LYS A 197 9.63 -29.01 -11.32
N TYR A 198 8.75 -28.07 -11.67
CA TYR A 198 7.31 -28.21 -11.51
C TYR A 198 6.51 -27.71 -12.75
N PRO A 199 6.74 -28.29 -13.94
CA PRO A 199 6.19 -27.76 -15.21
C PRO A 199 4.66 -27.79 -15.28
N GLU A 200 4.02 -28.74 -14.58
CA GLU A 200 2.56 -28.96 -14.56
C GLU A 200 1.85 -28.22 -13.41
N LYS A 201 2.61 -27.59 -12.50
CA LYS A 201 2.02 -26.96 -11.32
C LYS A 201 1.42 -25.63 -11.74
N LYS A 202 0.10 -25.62 -11.97
CA LYS A 202 -0.67 -24.39 -12.18
C LYS A 202 -0.35 -23.41 -11.06
N HIS A 203 0.47 -22.41 -11.33
CA HIS A 203 0.66 -21.27 -10.44
C HIS A 203 -0.72 -20.59 -10.36
N TYR A 204 -1.42 -20.87 -9.26
CA TYR A 204 -2.87 -20.77 -9.11
C TYR A 204 -3.50 -19.56 -9.82
N ARG A 205 -4.57 -19.82 -10.60
CA ARG A 205 -5.61 -18.80 -10.82
C ARG A 205 -6.18 -18.51 -9.43
N CYS A 206 -6.00 -17.30 -8.89
CA CYS A 206 -6.81 -16.87 -7.75
C CYS A 206 -8.26 -16.76 -8.25
N VAL A 207 -9.00 -17.86 -8.15
CA VAL A 207 -10.40 -17.91 -8.53
C VAL A 207 -11.14 -17.01 -7.55
N GLN A 208 -11.68 -15.89 -8.03
CA GLN A 208 -12.68 -15.12 -7.31
C GLN A 208 -13.78 -16.09 -6.89
N ARG A 209 -13.90 -16.38 -5.60
CA ARG A 209 -15.13 -16.93 -5.02
C ARG A 209 -15.85 -15.76 -4.34
N TYR A 210 -17.08 -15.59 -4.80
CA TYR A 210 -18.11 -14.60 -4.50
C TYR A 210 -18.18 -14.13 -3.05
#